data_AF-A0A9D7NX96-F1
#
_entry.id   AF-A0A9D7NX96-F1
#
_cell.length_a   1.000
_cell.length_b   1.000
_cell.length_c   1.000
_cell.angle_alpha   90.00
_cell.angle_beta   90.00
_cell.angle_gamma   90.00
#
_symmetry.space_group_name_H-M   'P 1'
#
loop_
_entity.id
_entity.type
_entity.pdbx_description
1 polymer ?
#
loop_
_entity_poly.entity_id
_entity_poly.type
_entity_poly.pdbx_seq_one_letter_code
_entity_poly.pdbx_strand_id
1 'polypeptide(L)'
;MSNRPALPGPVEDWFQGQGFTSVRFAGPTEHITTFNMGHTLVFKLRQRPDHLTFYKEAAGGSLIVFEVTTKHDKVQYSGYCPLLLFGIWERKMSFKADAGMLAPYRKEGFVVAQRFKRMLEEREL
;
A
#
# COMPACT_ATOMS: atom_id res chain seq x y z
N MET A 1 13.80 6.31 20.17
CA MET A 1 12.85 7.11 19.36
C MET A 1 13.17 6.81 17.91
N SER A 2 12.32 6.07 17.18
CA SER A 2 12.58 5.80 15.76
C SER A 2 12.44 7.09 14.96
N ASN A 3 13.51 7.52 14.31
CA ASN A 3 13.44 8.54 13.27
C ASN A 3 12.57 8.00 12.15
N ARG A 4 11.35 8.54 12.02
CA ARG A 4 10.47 8.23 10.91
C ARG A 4 11.16 8.72 9.63
N PRO A 5 11.24 7.92 8.55
CA PRO A 5 11.66 8.45 7.26
C PRO A 5 10.73 9.60 6.89
N ALA A 6 11.31 10.77 6.63
CA ALA A 6 10.55 11.93 6.19
C ALA A 6 10.21 11.79 4.70
N LEU A 7 8.94 11.87 4.37
CA LEU A 7 8.49 12.00 2.99
C LEU A 7 8.28 13.48 2.65
N PRO A 8 8.46 13.87 1.38
CA PRO A 8 8.03 15.18 0.91
C PRO A 8 6.53 15.37 1.19
N GLY A 9 6.14 16.56 1.67
CA GLY A 9 4.73 16.90 1.93
C GLY A 9 3.76 16.52 0.80
N PRO A 10 4.08 16.82 -0.48
CA PRO A 10 3.25 16.43 -1.62
C PRO A 10 2.96 14.93 -1.73
N VAL A 11 3.85 14.06 -1.25
CA VAL A 11 3.67 12.61 -1.29
C VAL A 11 2.64 12.18 -0.25
N GLU A 12 2.75 12.67 0.99
CA GLU A 12 1.77 12.35 2.03
C GLU A 12 0.38 12.90 1.66
N ASP A 13 0.32 14.13 1.15
CA ASP A 13 -0.92 14.77 0.69
C ASP A 13 -1.57 13.98 -0.45
N TRP A 14 -0.76 13.46 -1.38
CA TRP A 14 -1.28 12.64 -2.48
C TRP A 14 -1.93 11.36 -1.97
N PHE A 15 -1.28 10.63 -1.05
CA PHE A 15 -1.85 9.41 -0.48
C PHE A 15 -3.16 9.71 0.26
N GLN A 16 -3.18 10.73 1.11
CA GLN A 16 -4.40 11.15 1.80
C GLN A 16 -5.51 11.51 0.82
N GLY A 17 -5.21 12.31 -0.21
CA GLY A 17 -6.15 12.70 -1.25
C GLY A 17 -6.65 11.54 -2.13
N GLN A 18 -5.95 10.40 -2.16
CA GLN A 18 -6.40 9.18 -2.84
C GLN A 18 -7.17 8.21 -1.93
N GLY A 19 -7.38 8.59 -0.66
CA GLY A 19 -8.06 7.78 0.34
C GLY A 19 -7.19 6.68 0.95
N PHE A 20 -5.87 6.88 0.96
CA PHE A 20 -4.96 5.98 1.69
C PHE A 20 -4.80 6.41 3.14
N THR A 21 -4.69 5.41 4.01
CA THR A 21 -4.38 5.56 5.42
C THR A 21 -2.91 5.23 5.65
N SER A 22 -2.19 6.10 6.34
CA SER A 22 -0.84 5.80 6.85
C SER A 22 -0.93 4.83 8.02
N VAL A 23 -0.18 3.73 7.97
CA VAL A 23 -0.09 2.77 9.07
C VAL A 23 1.07 3.15 9.97
N ARG A 24 0.82 3.19 11.28
CA ARG A 24 1.88 3.26 12.29
C ARG A 24 1.98 1.92 13.00
N PHE A 25 3.05 1.20 12.71
CA PHE A 25 3.30 -0.10 13.31
C PHE A 25 3.77 0.06 14.75
N ALA A 26 3.12 -0.65 15.68
CA ALA A 26 3.58 -0.75 17.07
C ALA A 26 4.74 -1.75 17.25
N GLY A 27 4.95 -2.62 16.26
CA GLY A 27 5.99 -3.66 16.25
C GLY A 27 6.35 -4.10 14.82
N PRO A 28 6.96 -5.29 14.62
CA PRO A 28 7.37 -5.73 13.29
C PRO A 28 6.21 -5.98 12.31
N THR A 29 5.00 -6.12 12.85
CA THR A 29 3.79 -6.47 12.10
C THR A 29 2.60 -5.68 12.60
N GLU A 30 1.68 -5.35 11.69
CA GLU A 30 0.41 -4.71 12.00
C GLU A 30 -0.73 -5.51 11.37
N HIS A 31 -1.87 -5.58 12.05
CA HIS A 31 -3.06 -6.26 11.54
C HIS A 31 -4.10 -5.23 11.10
N ILE A 32 -4.49 -5.29 9.84
CA ILE A 32 -5.52 -4.44 9.25
C ILE A 32 -6.75 -5.28 8.97
N THR A 33 -7.89 -4.85 9.51
CA THR A 33 -9.16 -5.52 9.33
C THR A 33 -10.03 -4.74 8.36
N THR A 34 -10.66 -5.44 7.43
CA THR A 34 -11.64 -4.89 6.48
C THR A 34 -12.89 -5.75 6.47
N PHE A 35 -13.95 -5.28 5.82
CA PHE A 35 -15.22 -5.99 5.73
C PHE A 35 -15.65 -6.20 4.28
N ASN A 36 -16.10 -7.41 3.96
CA ASN A 36 -16.66 -7.74 2.66
C ASN A 36 -17.86 -8.68 2.82
N MET A 37 -19.05 -8.25 2.38
CA MET A 37 -20.28 -9.05 2.37
C MET A 37 -20.58 -9.80 3.69
N GLY A 38 -20.37 -9.13 4.84
CA GLY A 38 -20.60 -9.73 6.16
C GLY A 38 -19.45 -10.60 6.68
N HIS A 39 -18.36 -10.73 5.93
CA HIS A 39 -17.14 -11.39 6.37
C HIS A 39 -16.06 -10.39 6.76
N THR A 40 -15.40 -10.67 7.88
CA THR A 40 -14.22 -9.94 8.34
C THR A 40 -12.98 -10.51 7.67
N LEU A 41 -12.21 -9.68 6.97
CA LEU A 41 -10.93 -10.04 6.38
C LEU A 41 -9.80 -9.39 7.19
N VAL A 42 -8.84 -10.20 7.64
CA VAL A 42 -7.69 -9.72 8.41
C VAL A 42 -6.43 -9.86 7.57
N PHE A 43 -5.73 -8.75 7.39
CA PHE A 43 -4.46 -8.68 6.69
C PHE A 43 -3.34 -8.44 7.67
N LYS A 44 -2.29 -9.24 7.59
CA LYS A 44 -1.06 -9.00 8.31
C LYS A 44 -0.07 -8.30 7.39
N LEU A 45 0.34 -7.10 7.78
CA LEU A 45 1.38 -6.35 7.11
C LEU A 45 2.67 -6.48 7.91
N ARG A 46 3.81 -6.47 7.23
CA ARG A 46 5.13 -6.44 7.85
C ARG A 46 5.79 -5.11 7.57
N GLN A 47 6.37 -4.51 8.60
CA GLN A 47 7.09 -3.27 8.43
C GLN A 47 8.39 -3.54 7.67
N ARG A 48 8.63 -2.77 6.61
CA ARG A 48 9.98 -2.62 6.06
C ARG A 48 10.70 -1.52 6.83
N PRO A 49 11.96 -1.73 7.25
CA PRO A 49 12.78 -0.67 7.82
C PRO A 49 12.81 0.54 6.89
N ASP A 50 12.79 1.74 7.47
CA ASP A 50 12.92 3.01 6.76
C ASP A 50 11.84 3.29 5.70
N HIS A 51 10.71 2.59 5.74
CA HIS A 51 9.56 2.87 4.87
C HIS A 51 8.33 3.29 5.68
N LEU A 52 7.55 4.19 5.10
CA LEU A 52 6.17 4.43 5.49
C LEU A 52 5.24 3.53 4.71
N THR A 53 4.29 2.94 5.41
CA THR A 53 3.28 2.08 4.80
C THR A 53 1.97 2.83 4.71
N PHE A 54 1.42 2.89 3.50
CA PHE A 54 0.10 3.41 3.21
C PHE A 54 -0.76 2.26 2.71
N TYR A 55 -2.02 2.18 3.16
CA TYR A 55 -2.97 1.21 2.63
C TYR A 55 -4.29 1.87 2.27
N LYS A 56 -5.02 1.20 1.38
CA LYS A 56 -6.37 1.57 1.00
C LYS A 56 -7.19 0.30 0.79
N GLU A 57 -8.43 0.32 1.25
CA GLU A 57 -9.41 -0.74 0.94
C GLU A 57 -9.79 -0.70 -0.54
N ALA A 58 -9.84 -1.88 -1.14
CA ALA A 58 -10.09 -2.10 -2.57
C ALA A 58 -11.20 -3.14 -2.75
N ALA A 59 -11.55 -3.42 -4.01
CA ALA A 59 -12.63 -4.34 -4.36
C ALA A 59 -12.62 -5.66 -3.55
N GLY A 60 -13.79 -6.02 -3.01
CA GLY A 60 -13.99 -7.25 -2.24
C GLY A 60 -13.32 -7.25 -0.86
N GLY A 61 -13.17 -6.08 -0.23
CA GLY A 61 -12.44 -5.93 1.05
C GLY A 61 -10.95 -6.25 0.93
N SER A 62 -10.39 -6.20 -0.28
CA SER A 62 -8.95 -6.37 -0.47
C SER A 62 -8.20 -5.12 -0.02
N LEU A 63 -6.87 -5.20 0.06
CA LEU A 63 -6.02 -4.01 0.29
C LEU A 63 -5.12 -3.73 -0.91
N ILE A 64 -4.89 -2.44 -1.14
CA ILE A 64 -3.76 -1.91 -1.92
C ILE A 64 -2.81 -1.29 -0.91
N VAL A 65 -1.55 -1.70 -0.95
CA VAL A 65 -0.51 -1.25 -0.02
C VAL A 65 0.65 -0.64 -0.79
N PHE A 66 1.12 0.50 -0.33
CA PHE A 66 2.36 1.14 -0.76
C PHE A 66 3.32 1.22 0.43
N GLU A 67 4.56 0.81 0.21
CA GLU A 67 5.68 1.08 1.10
C GLU A 67 6.56 2.12 0.41
N VAL A 68 6.78 3.26 1.07
CA VAL A 68 7.40 4.46 0.46
C VAL A 68 8.52 4.97 1.35
N THR A 69 9.61 5.40 0.73
CA THR A 69 10.77 5.98 1.40
C THR A 69 11.39 7.07 0.53
N THR A 70 12.26 7.88 1.11
CA THR A 70 13.07 8.86 0.39
C THR A 70 14.53 8.45 0.52
N LYS A 71 15.23 8.26 -0.60
CA LYS A 71 16.66 7.95 -0.64
C LYS A 71 17.36 8.77 -1.72
N HIS A 72 18.45 9.44 -1.35
CA HIS A 72 19.19 10.35 -2.24
C HIS A 72 18.26 11.37 -2.93
N ASP A 73 17.41 12.01 -2.12
CA ASP A 73 16.41 13.02 -2.56
C ASP A 73 15.39 12.52 -3.59
N LYS A 74 15.26 11.19 -3.75
CA LYS A 74 14.26 10.57 -4.62
C LYS A 74 13.30 9.68 -3.84
N VAL A 75 12.03 9.77 -4.20
CA VAL A 75 10.96 8.93 -3.68
C VAL A 75 11.08 7.53 -4.30
N GLN A 76 11.20 6.53 -3.45
CA GLN A 76 11.19 5.12 -3.83
C GLN A 76 9.95 4.47 -3.22
N TYR A 77 9.30 3.59 -4.00
CA TYR A 77 8.12 2.89 -3.50
C TYR A 77 8.01 1.46 -4.01
N SER A 78 7.29 0.64 -3.24
CA SER A 78 6.82 -0.69 -3.63
C SER A 78 5.32 -0.77 -3.41
N GLY A 79 4.58 -1.15 -4.45
CA GLY A 79 3.14 -1.37 -4.38
C GLY A 79 2.77 -2.85 -4.45
N TYR A 80 1.85 -3.32 -3.60
CA TYR A 80 1.37 -4.69 -3.60
C TYR A 80 -0.04 -4.81 -3.00
N CYS A 81 -0.68 -5.96 -3.26
CA CYS A 81 -1.91 -6.38 -2.59
C CYS A 81 -1.57 -7.54 -1.65
N PRO A 82 -1.79 -7.42 -0.33
CA PRO A 82 -1.58 -8.52 0.59
C PRO A 82 -2.64 -9.58 0.37
N LEU A 83 -2.24 -10.85 0.46
CA LEU A 83 -3.12 -12.01 0.42
C LEU A 83 -2.78 -12.89 1.61
N LEU A 84 -3.80 -13.36 2.31
CA LEU A 84 -3.66 -14.37 3.36
C LEU A 84 -4.06 -15.73 2.80
N LEU A 85 -3.10 -16.63 2.67
CA LEU A 85 -3.30 -18.00 2.20
C LEU A 85 -3.49 -18.92 3.41
N PHE A 86 -4.59 -19.67 3.41
CA PHE A 86 -4.96 -20.62 4.49
C PHE A 86 -4.97 -20.01 5.90
N GLY A 87 -5.22 -18.69 6.01
CA GLY A 87 -5.28 -18.00 7.31
C GLY A 87 -3.93 -17.75 7.99
N ILE A 88 -2.81 -18.22 7.44
CA ILE A 88 -1.49 -18.18 8.12
C ILE A 88 -0.39 -17.61 7.22
N TRP A 89 -0.47 -17.84 5.92
CA TRP A 89 0.63 -17.54 4.99
C TRP A 89 0.41 -16.20 4.30
N GLU A 90 1.31 -15.26 4.55
CA GLU A 90 1.28 -13.93 3.93
C GLU A 90 1.93 -13.96 2.53
N ARG A 91 1.22 -13.46 1.52
CA ARG A 91 1.76 -13.28 0.17
C ARG A 91 1.53 -11.86 -0.31
N LYS A 92 2.60 -11.20 -0.78
CA LYS A 92 2.51 -9.90 -1.48
C LYS A 92 2.28 -10.13 -2.96
N MET A 93 1.10 -9.79 -3.46
CA MET A 93 0.75 -9.90 -4.87
C MET A 93 1.05 -8.59 -5.59
N SER A 94 1.85 -8.63 -6.65
CA SER A 94 2.12 -7.44 -7.45
C SER A 94 0.86 -6.94 -8.15
N PHE A 95 0.77 -5.63 -8.31
CA PHE A 95 -0.20 -4.99 -9.20
C PHE A 95 -0.06 -5.51 -10.63
N LYS A 96 -1.17 -5.56 -11.38
CA LYS A 96 -1.18 -6.08 -12.75
C LYS A 96 -2.26 -5.39 -13.59
N ALA A 97 -1.88 -4.86 -14.75
CA ALA A 97 -2.81 -4.22 -15.69
C ALA A 97 -3.89 -5.21 -16.17
N ASP A 98 -3.46 -6.39 -16.58
CA ASP A 98 -4.31 -7.49 -17.06
C ASP A 98 -4.66 -8.45 -15.92
N ALA A 99 -5.07 -7.91 -14.77
CA ALA A 99 -5.66 -8.75 -13.75
C ALA A 99 -7.02 -9.25 -14.25
N GLY A 100 -7.20 -10.58 -14.23
CA GLY A 100 -8.49 -11.18 -14.59
C GLY A 100 -9.59 -10.75 -13.64
N MET A 101 -10.85 -11.01 -14.03
CA MET A 101 -12.05 -10.62 -13.26
C MET A 101 -12.07 -11.11 -11.81
N LEU A 102 -11.26 -12.12 -11.47
CA LEU A 102 -11.12 -12.69 -10.12
C LEU A 102 -10.23 -11.87 -9.18
N ALA A 103 -9.44 -10.93 -9.69
CA ALA A 103 -8.54 -10.11 -8.87
C ALA A 103 -8.59 -8.62 -9.28
N PRO A 104 -9.78 -7.99 -9.30
CA PRO A 104 -9.95 -6.61 -9.78
C PRO A 104 -9.11 -5.61 -8.98
N TYR A 105 -8.89 -5.87 -7.69
CA TYR A 105 -8.04 -5.07 -6.80
C TYR A 105 -6.58 -4.94 -7.30
N ARG A 106 -6.06 -5.93 -8.05
CA ARG A 106 -4.70 -5.86 -8.62
C ARG A 106 -4.62 -4.89 -9.80
N LYS A 107 -5.69 -4.78 -10.57
CA LYS A 107 -5.84 -3.80 -11.66
C LYS A 107 -6.03 -2.41 -11.08
N GLU A 108 -6.85 -2.28 -10.04
CA GLU A 108 -7.01 -1.03 -9.31
C GLU A 108 -5.66 -0.53 -8.76
N GLY A 109 -4.91 -1.40 -8.06
CA GLY A 109 -3.57 -1.08 -7.58
C GLY A 109 -2.62 -0.66 -8.70
N PHE A 110 -2.71 -1.29 -9.89
CA PHE A 110 -1.91 -0.89 -11.05
C PHE A 110 -2.25 0.52 -11.53
N VAL A 111 -3.54 0.83 -11.68
CA VAL A 111 -4.00 2.17 -12.10
C VAL A 111 -3.54 3.24 -11.11
N VAL A 112 -3.67 2.97 -9.80
CA VAL A 112 -3.22 3.88 -8.75
C VAL A 112 -1.70 4.07 -8.80
N ALA A 113 -0.92 3.00 -8.98
CA ALA A 113 0.53 3.09 -9.09
C ALA A 113 1.00 3.90 -10.30
N GLN A 114 0.30 3.82 -11.44
CA GLN A 114 0.60 4.65 -12.61
C GLN A 114 0.32 6.14 -12.33
N ARG A 115 -0.77 6.44 -11.61
CA ARG A 115 -1.10 7.82 -11.21
C ARG A 115 -0.08 8.37 -10.22
N PHE A 116 0.39 7.54 -9.27
CA PHE A 116 1.44 7.93 -8.34
C PHE A 116 2.75 8.22 -9.06
N LYS A 117 3.17 7.31 -9.94
CA LYS A 117 4.38 7.46 -10.76
C LYS A 117 4.37 8.78 -11.54
N ARG A 118 3.26 9.07 -12.21
CA ARG A 118 3.10 10.32 -12.97
C ARG A 118 3.23 11.55 -12.07
N MET A 119 2.63 11.52 -10.89
CA MET A 119 2.73 12.63 -9.94
C MET A 119 4.18 12.88 -9.50
N LEU A 120 4.96 11.81 -9.27
CA LEU A 120 6.38 11.94 -8.95
C LEU A 120 7.17 12.54 -10.12
N GLU A 121 6.93 12.07 -11.34
CA GLU A 121 7.56 12.61 -12.56
C GLU A 121 7.24 14.09 -12.79
N GLU A 122 5.98 14.50 -12.65
CA GLU A 122 5.52 15.89 -12.81
C GLU A 122 6.12 16.85 -11.76
N ARG A 123 6.56 16.33 -10.62
CA ARG A 123 7.13 17.11 -9.50
C ARG A 123 8.62 16.91 -9.32
N GLU A 124 9.26 16.12 -10.17
CA GLU A 124 10.68 15.78 -10.10
C GLU A 124 11.10 15.15 -8.75
N LEU A 125 10.22 14.32 -8.18
CA LEU A 125 10.38 13.63 -6.88
C LEU A 125 10.84 12.17 -7.02
#